data_AF-A0A063CAJ6-F1
#
_entry.id   AF-A0A063CAJ6-F1
#
_cell.length_a   1.000
_cell.length_b   1.000
_cell.length_c   1.000
_cell.angle_alpha   90.00
_cell.angle_beta   90.00
_cell.angle_gamma   90.00
#
_symmetry.space_group_name_H-M   'P 1'
#
loop_
_entity.id
_entity.type
_entity.pdbx_description
1 polymer ?
#
loop_
_entity_poly.entity_id
_entity_poly.type
_entity_poly.pdbx_seq_one_letter_code
_entity_poly.pdbx_strand_id
1 'polypeptide(L)'
;MASTRGTASAIPPDAQNQPQPEAVPQRDGELKRLLDLQSDRTWCFVQYEQEGKREKKFQNDLSRCPPSSVESAPYVNILKHQVEQCQKNRKKYLEHINLLDSKFISASYKFLDKYVRSEEPVTQDNAVKREEVEARLEGFRAGLKSSFGKQLDDAVDKIKSSQSTLESENRGLKRSLEEEKERNDRLERRLELLDQKLNTLSRAHSGLSTEVASQQGQMDSEMAKWTIEQKEVLGRLEWLSLNTVGKADVSETLKELDSMMSSDDSSRASKQSQNMDNAPGCKTRAQLRKLADTVESIKSILHSNEADSSLPMIQNVQRDIKDCAKDIKTQSTQCAQMSEAIRSLEASLRSDKHSRQPASRASSASSNHKGPPDTTAPDVMEERLQRLSDSLASHIKADMQLKLNKVATEIGSFVDKERCKTQEAADKAEKSQVEAQSLRRDVDQLKGDFSSFTAWSRSQLAALDTGMQVCNDALTNLDARLRDASKESAEHLQALAVQLQVLHAWQANFTTKPLYRDIVEHINATLPKGIPRQVSALTDRISALEGMRRQDDEAEWRKRKLQHN
;
A
#
# COMPACT_ATOMS: atom_id res chain seq x y z
N MET A 1 50.42 -33.62 -21.02
CA MET A 1 51.49 -34.00 -21.96
C MET A 1 52.76 -34.23 -21.16
N ALA A 2 53.63 -35.15 -21.58
CA ALA A 2 54.88 -35.45 -20.91
C ALA A 2 56.07 -34.94 -21.74
N SER A 3 57.18 -34.61 -21.08
CA SER A 3 58.51 -34.67 -21.68
C SER A 3 59.57 -34.88 -20.59
N THR A 4 60.62 -35.61 -20.90
CA THR A 4 61.63 -36.13 -19.95
C THR A 4 63.04 -35.91 -20.47
N ARG A 5 63.96 -35.58 -19.56
CA ARG A 5 65.43 -35.49 -19.79
C ARG A 5 65.84 -34.39 -20.79
N GLY A 6 67.01 -33.77 -20.70
CA GLY A 6 68.10 -33.93 -19.73
C GLY A 6 69.40 -34.40 -20.39
N THR A 7 70.41 -33.55 -20.37
CA THR A 7 71.76 -33.83 -20.87
C THR A 7 72.78 -33.00 -20.10
N ALA A 8 73.85 -33.64 -19.63
CA ALA A 8 75.07 -32.95 -19.20
C ALA A 8 76.02 -32.80 -20.39
N SER A 9 76.94 -31.82 -20.34
CA SER A 9 78.04 -31.72 -21.30
C SER A 9 79.30 -31.14 -20.65
N ALA A 10 80.44 -31.41 -21.30
CA ALA A 10 81.79 -31.40 -20.76
C ALA A 10 82.33 -30.07 -20.21
N ILE A 11 83.29 -30.21 -19.29
CA ILE A 11 84.27 -29.19 -18.89
C ILE A 11 85.47 -29.24 -19.84
N PRO A 12 86.00 -28.09 -20.29
CA PRO A 12 87.42 -27.91 -20.60
C PRO A 12 88.15 -27.10 -19.50
N PRO A 13 89.43 -27.40 -19.18
CA PRO A 13 90.18 -26.72 -18.12
C PRO A 13 90.98 -25.49 -18.59
N ASP A 14 91.61 -24.82 -17.61
CA ASP A 14 92.67 -23.79 -17.70
C ASP A 14 92.39 -22.46 -18.43
N ALA A 15 92.15 -21.41 -17.63
CA ALA A 15 92.53 -20.03 -17.95
C ALA A 15 92.73 -19.18 -16.67
N GLN A 16 93.98 -19.14 -16.20
CA GLN A 16 94.68 -18.05 -15.49
C GLN A 16 94.00 -17.22 -14.38
N ASN A 17 94.75 -17.05 -13.28
CA ASN A 17 94.42 -16.20 -12.12
C ASN A 17 93.96 -14.77 -12.50
N GLN A 18 92.71 -14.44 -12.18
CA GLN A 18 92.30 -13.07 -11.84
C GLN A 18 92.19 -12.95 -10.32
N PRO A 19 92.49 -11.78 -9.71
CA PRO A 19 92.18 -11.54 -8.31
C PRO A 19 90.66 -11.61 -8.11
N GLN A 20 90.19 -12.42 -7.17
CA GLN A 20 88.77 -12.47 -6.84
C GLN A 20 88.33 -11.10 -6.28
N PRO A 21 87.29 -10.46 -6.84
CA PRO A 21 86.70 -9.29 -6.19
C PRO A 21 86.03 -9.74 -4.89
N GLU A 22 86.29 -9.01 -3.81
CA GLU A 22 85.76 -9.32 -2.48
C GLU A 22 84.22 -9.29 -2.44
N ALA A 23 83.64 -10.02 -1.48
CA ALA A 23 82.29 -10.54 -1.59
C ALA A 23 81.16 -9.50 -1.40
N VAL A 24 80.81 -8.77 -2.47
CA VAL A 24 79.61 -7.93 -2.56
C VAL A 24 78.24 -8.67 -2.66
N PRO A 25 78.08 -9.94 -3.10
CA PRO A 25 76.78 -10.44 -3.59
C PRO A 25 75.68 -10.64 -2.53
N GLN A 26 75.97 -10.45 -1.23
CA GLN A 26 74.91 -10.44 -0.21
C GLN A 26 73.99 -9.21 -0.32
N ARG A 27 74.52 -8.04 -0.68
CA ARG A 27 73.73 -6.78 -0.76
C ARG A 27 72.64 -6.89 -1.82
N ASP A 28 73.01 -7.38 -3.00
CA ASP A 28 72.11 -7.51 -4.14
C ASP A 28 71.05 -8.58 -3.91
N GLY A 29 71.38 -9.66 -3.19
CA GLY A 29 70.42 -10.69 -2.79
C GLY A 29 69.32 -10.17 -1.85
N GLU A 30 69.67 -9.30 -0.90
CA GLU A 30 68.69 -8.70 0.02
C GLU A 30 67.87 -7.57 -0.64
N LEU A 31 68.51 -6.73 -1.47
CA LEU A 31 67.81 -5.72 -2.26
C LEU A 31 66.83 -6.36 -3.26
N LYS A 32 67.25 -7.43 -3.95
CA LYS A 32 66.37 -8.21 -4.83
C LYS A 32 65.18 -8.76 -4.07
N ARG A 33 65.39 -9.35 -2.88
CA ARG A 33 64.30 -9.88 -2.04
C ARG A 33 63.27 -8.80 -1.64
N LEU A 34 63.70 -7.55 -1.42
CA LEU A 34 62.80 -6.43 -1.17
C LEU A 34 62.00 -6.05 -2.43
N LEU A 35 62.63 -6.04 -3.60
CA LEU A 35 61.98 -5.79 -4.89
C LEU A 35 60.98 -6.90 -5.26
N ASP A 36 61.32 -8.17 -5.01
CA ASP A 36 60.45 -9.33 -5.22
C ASP A 36 59.18 -9.20 -4.34
N LEU A 37 59.34 -8.92 -3.03
CA LEU A 37 58.22 -8.71 -2.10
C LEU A 37 57.33 -7.52 -2.49
N GLN A 38 57.92 -6.41 -2.95
CA GLN A 38 57.16 -5.24 -3.42
C GLN A 38 56.42 -5.52 -4.75
N SER A 39 56.97 -6.41 -5.59
CA SER A 39 56.33 -6.85 -6.83
C SER A 39 55.13 -7.75 -6.54
N ASP A 40 55.29 -8.75 -5.67
CA ASP A 40 54.20 -9.61 -5.18
C ASP A 40 53.07 -8.80 -4.55
N ARG A 41 53.43 -7.80 -3.71
CA ARG A 41 52.48 -6.87 -3.07
C ARG A 41 51.68 -6.11 -4.12
N THR A 42 52.37 -5.55 -5.12
CA THR A 42 51.75 -4.78 -6.19
C THR A 42 50.82 -5.65 -7.04
N TRP A 43 51.21 -6.89 -7.35
CA TRP A 43 50.36 -7.85 -8.05
C TRP A 43 49.09 -8.18 -7.24
N CYS A 44 49.22 -8.44 -5.93
CA CYS A 44 48.06 -8.70 -5.05
C CYS A 44 47.11 -7.50 -4.97
N PHE A 45 47.64 -6.28 -4.95
CA PHE A 45 46.83 -5.05 -4.98
C PHE A 45 46.08 -4.89 -6.31
N VAL A 46 46.72 -5.18 -7.46
CA VAL A 46 46.06 -5.19 -8.76
C VAL A 46 44.94 -6.23 -8.82
N GLN A 47 45.14 -7.42 -8.22
CA GLN A 47 44.08 -8.44 -8.15
C GLN A 47 42.92 -8.02 -7.22
N TYR A 48 43.20 -7.42 -6.07
CA TYR A 48 42.19 -6.83 -5.17
C TYR A 48 41.31 -5.81 -5.91
N GLU A 49 41.92 -4.91 -6.69
CA GLU A 49 41.22 -3.93 -7.52
C GLU A 49 40.40 -4.56 -8.65
N GLN A 50 40.91 -5.63 -9.28
CA GLN A 50 40.18 -6.37 -10.32
C GLN A 50 38.97 -7.13 -9.77
N GLU A 51 39.04 -7.66 -8.54
CA GLU A 51 37.88 -8.23 -7.85
C GLU A 51 36.87 -7.14 -7.47
N GLY A 52 37.31 -6.00 -6.93
CA GLY A 52 36.41 -4.87 -6.61
C GLY A 52 35.69 -4.28 -7.83
N LYS A 53 36.30 -4.35 -9.01
CA LYS A 53 35.66 -3.97 -10.29
C LYS A 53 34.66 -5.02 -10.78
N ARG A 54 34.92 -6.31 -10.57
CA ARG A 54 33.99 -7.40 -10.87
C ARG A 54 32.79 -7.42 -9.93
N GLU A 55 33.02 -7.23 -8.63
CA GLU A 55 32.00 -7.06 -7.58
C GLU A 55 30.99 -5.98 -7.99
N LYS A 56 31.46 -4.76 -8.28
CA LYS A 56 30.62 -3.64 -8.74
C LYS A 56 29.87 -3.95 -10.04
N LYS A 57 30.47 -4.69 -10.98
CA LYS A 57 29.79 -5.09 -12.21
C LYS A 57 28.63 -6.04 -11.88
N PHE A 58 28.88 -7.15 -11.19
CA PHE A 58 27.84 -8.11 -10.86
C PHE A 58 26.74 -7.52 -9.97
N GLN A 59 27.07 -6.55 -9.11
CA GLN A 59 26.10 -5.82 -8.29
C GLN A 59 25.21 -4.87 -9.11
N ASN A 60 25.76 -4.24 -10.16
CA ASN A 60 24.99 -3.46 -11.15
C ASN A 60 24.16 -4.35 -12.10
N ASP A 61 24.64 -5.55 -12.43
CA ASP A 61 23.86 -6.52 -13.20
C ASP A 61 22.71 -7.08 -12.31
N LEU A 62 22.94 -7.23 -11.00
CA LEU A 62 21.93 -7.64 -10.00
C LEU A 62 20.77 -6.64 -9.89
N SER A 63 21.09 -5.34 -9.80
CA SER A 63 20.09 -4.28 -9.66
C SER A 63 19.27 -4.03 -10.93
N ARG A 64 19.69 -4.60 -12.07
CA ARG A 64 18.93 -4.63 -13.32
C ARG A 64 17.97 -5.82 -13.43
N CYS A 65 18.07 -6.82 -12.55
CA CYS A 65 17.16 -7.97 -12.56
C CYS A 65 15.81 -7.60 -11.88
N PRO A 66 14.66 -7.76 -12.55
CA PRO A 66 13.36 -7.48 -11.94
C PRO A 66 13.08 -8.47 -10.78
N PRO A 67 12.87 -8.00 -9.54
CA PRO A 67 12.77 -8.88 -8.36
C PRO A 67 11.53 -9.78 -8.34
N SER A 68 10.58 -9.57 -9.25
CA SER A 68 9.30 -10.29 -9.36
C SER A 68 9.22 -11.28 -10.53
N SER A 69 10.23 -11.36 -11.42
CA SER A 69 10.20 -12.33 -12.53
C SER A 69 10.64 -13.71 -12.06
N VAL A 70 9.71 -14.68 -12.10
CA VAL A 70 9.96 -16.10 -11.76
C VAL A 70 11.07 -16.70 -12.63
N GLU A 71 11.14 -16.30 -13.90
CA GLU A 71 12.18 -16.74 -14.85
C GLU A 71 13.57 -16.19 -14.51
N SER A 72 13.64 -15.02 -13.86
CA SER A 72 14.90 -14.37 -13.48
C SER A 72 15.53 -14.91 -12.19
N ALA A 73 14.74 -15.58 -11.34
CA ALA A 73 15.17 -16.11 -10.05
C ALA A 73 16.48 -16.94 -10.06
N PRO A 74 16.70 -17.90 -10.99
CA PRO A 74 17.98 -18.61 -11.07
C PRO A 74 19.16 -17.69 -11.41
N TYR A 75 18.97 -16.71 -12.29
CA TYR A 75 20.02 -15.76 -12.69
C TYR A 75 20.39 -14.79 -11.55
N VAL A 76 19.38 -14.30 -10.81
CA VAL A 76 19.56 -13.51 -9.58
C VAL A 76 20.42 -14.25 -8.56
N ASN A 77 20.21 -15.56 -8.38
CA ASN A 77 21.00 -16.36 -7.45
C ASN A 77 22.44 -16.60 -7.93
N ILE A 78 22.66 -16.76 -9.24
CA ILE A 78 24.00 -16.84 -9.83
C ILE A 78 24.77 -15.52 -9.61
N LEU A 79 24.14 -14.36 -9.84
CA LEU A 79 24.77 -13.06 -9.64
C LEU A 79 25.11 -12.79 -8.16
N LYS A 80 24.21 -13.15 -7.21
CA LYS A 80 24.51 -13.10 -5.77
C LYS A 80 25.76 -13.92 -5.42
N HIS A 81 25.83 -15.16 -5.90
CA HIS A 81 26.98 -16.02 -5.65
C HIS A 81 28.28 -15.47 -6.26
N GLN A 82 28.21 -14.81 -7.43
CA GLN A 82 29.37 -14.15 -8.04
C GLN A 82 29.83 -12.91 -7.25
N VAL A 83 28.92 -12.13 -6.65
CA VAL A 83 29.26 -11.04 -5.73
C VAL A 83 29.94 -11.59 -4.47
N GLU A 84 29.37 -12.62 -3.83
CA GLU A 84 29.97 -13.31 -2.68
C GLU A 84 31.37 -13.87 -2.98
N GLN A 85 31.56 -14.45 -4.17
CA GLN A 85 32.84 -14.97 -4.63
C GLN A 85 33.88 -13.87 -4.82
N CYS A 86 33.50 -12.73 -5.43
CA CYS A 86 34.38 -11.56 -5.55
C CYS A 86 34.78 -11.02 -4.17
N GLN A 87 33.83 -10.91 -3.22
CA GLN A 87 34.11 -10.47 -1.86
C GLN A 87 35.06 -11.41 -1.12
N LYS A 88 34.87 -12.73 -1.25
CA LYS A 88 35.74 -13.76 -0.67
C LYS A 88 37.16 -13.70 -1.25
N ASN A 89 37.29 -13.52 -2.57
CA ASN A 89 38.59 -13.32 -3.22
C ASN A 89 39.26 -12.02 -2.78
N ARG A 90 38.51 -10.91 -2.76
CA ARG A 90 38.97 -9.58 -2.34
C ARG A 90 39.48 -9.59 -0.89
N LYS A 91 38.81 -10.31 0.01
CA LYS A 91 39.30 -10.55 1.39
C LYS A 91 40.63 -11.33 1.39
N LYS A 92 40.71 -12.43 0.63
CA LYS A 92 41.93 -13.26 0.50
C LYS A 92 43.13 -12.44 -0.03
N TYR A 93 42.92 -11.55 -1.02
CA TYR A 93 43.99 -10.69 -1.51
C TYR A 93 44.43 -9.65 -0.47
N LEU A 94 43.50 -9.08 0.31
CA LEU A 94 43.83 -8.16 1.41
C LEU A 94 44.63 -8.86 2.52
N GLU A 95 44.23 -10.07 2.92
CA GLU A 95 44.96 -10.92 3.87
C GLU A 95 46.40 -11.21 3.35
N HIS A 96 46.57 -11.43 2.04
CA HIS A 96 47.89 -11.65 1.45
C HIS A 96 48.75 -10.37 1.38
N ILE A 97 48.16 -9.20 1.10
CA ILE A 97 48.87 -7.90 1.15
C ILE A 97 49.39 -7.64 2.56
N ASN A 98 48.57 -7.83 3.59
CA ASN A 98 48.97 -7.64 4.99
C ASN A 98 50.15 -8.58 5.38
N LEU A 99 50.14 -9.82 4.89
CA LEU A 99 51.23 -10.78 5.08
C LEU A 99 52.52 -10.37 4.33
N LEU A 100 52.40 -9.81 3.13
CA LEU A 100 53.53 -9.31 2.34
C LEU A 100 54.13 -8.04 2.97
N ASP A 101 53.31 -7.11 3.47
CA ASP A 101 53.75 -5.91 4.17
C ASP A 101 54.52 -6.27 5.45
N SER A 102 54.01 -7.25 6.21
CA SER A 102 54.69 -7.79 7.39
C SER A 102 56.06 -8.39 7.06
N LYS A 103 56.17 -9.12 5.94
CA LYS A 103 57.45 -9.67 5.43
C LYS A 103 58.39 -8.56 4.94
N PHE A 104 57.89 -7.57 4.21
CA PHE A 104 58.65 -6.45 3.65
C PHE A 104 59.23 -5.56 4.75
N ILE A 105 58.43 -5.23 5.77
CA ILE A 105 58.89 -4.50 6.96
C ILE A 105 59.99 -5.29 7.69
N SER A 106 59.79 -6.58 7.94
CA SER A 106 60.81 -7.44 8.59
C SER A 106 62.11 -7.57 7.78
N ALA A 107 62.01 -7.64 6.45
CA ALA A 107 63.17 -7.65 5.56
C ALA A 107 63.89 -6.28 5.54
N SER A 108 63.13 -5.17 5.52
CA SER A 108 63.65 -3.81 5.52
C SER A 108 64.44 -3.50 6.80
N TYR A 109 63.92 -3.88 7.96
CA TYR A 109 64.64 -3.74 9.23
C TYR A 109 65.94 -4.55 9.25
N LYS A 110 65.97 -5.76 8.68
CA LYS A 110 67.19 -6.58 8.62
C LYS A 110 68.24 -6.01 7.67
N PHE A 111 67.81 -5.50 6.52
CA PHE A 111 68.68 -4.80 5.58
C PHE A 111 69.29 -3.54 6.21
N LEU A 112 68.48 -2.73 6.90
CA LEU A 112 68.94 -1.51 7.58
C LEU A 112 69.86 -1.81 8.78
N ASP A 113 69.52 -2.78 9.63
CA ASP A 113 70.35 -3.17 10.78
C ASP A 113 71.73 -3.69 10.37
N LYS A 114 71.81 -4.44 9.26
CA LYS A 114 73.09 -4.81 8.65
C LYS A 114 73.85 -3.60 8.12
N TYR A 115 73.17 -2.70 7.42
CA TYR A 115 73.80 -1.55 6.77
C TYR A 115 74.39 -0.57 7.79
N VAL A 116 73.61 -0.21 8.82
CA VAL A 116 74.03 0.71 9.89
C VAL A 116 75.21 0.17 10.70
N ARG A 117 75.30 -1.15 10.90
CA ARG A 117 76.46 -1.80 11.56
C ARG A 117 77.68 -1.97 10.66
N SER A 118 77.57 -1.70 9.35
CA SER A 118 78.65 -1.86 8.39
C SER A 118 79.51 -0.60 8.20
N GLU A 119 79.12 0.54 8.78
CA GLU A 119 79.74 1.86 8.52
C GLU A 119 80.43 2.46 9.76
N GLU A 120 80.85 1.65 10.75
CA GLU A 120 81.73 2.12 11.85
C GLU A 120 83.14 2.48 11.33
N PRO A 121 83.59 3.75 11.36
CA PRO A 121 84.82 4.15 10.69
C PRO A 121 86.06 3.96 11.58
N VAL A 122 86.87 2.95 11.26
CA VAL A 122 88.25 2.83 11.77
C VAL A 122 89.13 3.89 11.10
N THR A 123 89.46 4.97 11.82
CA THR A 123 90.78 5.67 11.79
C THR A 123 90.82 6.85 12.77
N GLN A 124 91.91 6.95 13.52
CA GLN A 124 92.18 8.06 14.47
C GLN A 124 93.18 9.06 13.88
N ASP A 125 92.78 9.95 12.96
CA ASP A 125 93.68 11.05 12.54
C ASP A 125 93.00 12.32 11.98
N ASN A 126 91.76 12.61 12.40
CA ASN A 126 91.02 13.81 11.97
C ASN A 126 90.31 14.54 13.13
N ALA A 127 90.86 14.47 14.35
CA ALA A 127 90.23 15.01 15.57
C ALA A 127 89.82 16.49 15.44
N VAL A 128 90.70 17.36 14.94
CA VAL A 128 90.43 18.81 14.79
C VAL A 128 89.33 19.10 13.76
N LYS A 129 89.15 18.23 12.76
CA LYS A 129 88.02 18.31 11.81
C LYS A 129 86.75 17.65 12.36
N ARG A 130 86.86 16.66 13.25
CA ARG A 130 85.71 16.09 13.95
C ARG A 130 85.01 17.14 14.81
N GLU A 131 85.72 17.93 15.60
CA GLU A 131 85.09 18.95 16.45
C GLU A 131 84.29 20.00 15.64
N GLU A 132 84.81 20.49 14.50
CA GLU A 132 84.03 21.39 13.62
C GLU A 132 82.83 20.69 12.98
N VAL A 133 83.00 19.44 12.52
CA VAL A 133 81.93 18.64 11.92
C VAL A 133 80.87 18.25 12.96
N GLU A 134 81.24 17.95 14.20
CA GLU A 134 80.34 17.66 15.32
C GLU A 134 79.62 18.92 15.80
N ALA A 135 80.29 20.08 15.86
CA ALA A 135 79.63 21.36 16.13
C ALA A 135 78.60 21.70 15.03
N ARG A 136 78.92 21.43 13.76
CA ARG A 136 77.98 21.61 12.64
C ARG A 136 76.86 20.57 12.66
N LEU A 137 77.14 19.31 12.96
CA LEU A 137 76.15 18.23 13.08
C LEU A 137 75.20 18.49 14.25
N GLU A 138 75.68 18.89 15.42
CA GLU A 138 74.85 19.19 16.59
C GLU A 138 74.08 20.50 16.39
N GLY A 139 74.64 21.48 15.66
CA GLY A 139 73.90 22.64 15.14
C GLY A 139 72.76 22.23 14.19
N PHE A 140 73.01 21.33 13.23
CA PHE A 140 71.98 20.73 12.38
C PHE A 140 70.96 19.93 13.19
N ARG A 141 71.39 19.19 14.21
CA ARG A 141 70.54 18.36 15.09
C ARG A 141 69.64 19.22 15.96
N ALA A 142 70.15 20.31 16.51
CA ALA A 142 69.37 21.32 17.23
C ALA A 142 68.39 22.04 16.30
N GLY A 143 68.82 22.40 15.08
CA GLY A 143 67.96 22.97 14.04
C GLY A 143 66.81 22.03 13.66
N LEU A 144 67.11 20.79 13.31
CA LEU A 144 66.15 19.72 13.01
C LEU A 144 65.22 19.44 14.20
N LYS A 145 65.74 19.33 15.42
CA LYS A 145 64.93 19.13 16.63
C LYS A 145 64.00 20.32 16.90
N SER A 146 64.43 21.55 16.60
CA SER A 146 63.58 22.74 16.71
C SER A 146 62.52 22.83 15.60
N SER A 147 62.86 22.48 14.36
CA SER A 147 61.91 22.49 13.24
C SER A 147 60.90 21.36 13.35
N PHE A 148 61.33 20.13 13.66
CA PHE A 148 60.43 19.01 13.92
C PHE A 148 59.62 19.22 15.19
N GLY A 149 60.18 19.82 16.25
CA GLY A 149 59.41 20.19 17.44
C GLY A 149 58.25 21.11 17.09
N LYS A 150 58.52 22.23 16.41
CA LYS A 150 57.48 23.16 15.95
C LYS A 150 56.48 22.52 15.00
N GLN A 151 56.93 21.74 14.01
CA GLN A 151 56.02 21.04 13.10
C GLN A 151 55.15 20.00 13.81
N LEU A 152 55.67 19.35 14.86
CA LEU A 152 54.93 18.40 15.68
C LEU A 152 53.90 19.13 16.56
N ASP A 153 54.28 20.24 17.19
CA ASP A 153 53.38 21.07 17.99
C ASP A 153 52.26 21.68 17.13
N ASP A 154 52.61 22.28 15.98
CA ASP A 154 51.67 22.80 14.99
C ASP A 154 50.72 21.70 14.49
N ALA A 155 51.24 20.49 14.22
CA ALA A 155 50.43 19.35 13.80
C ALA A 155 49.52 18.83 14.92
N VAL A 156 50.00 18.79 16.16
CA VAL A 156 49.24 18.38 17.35
C VAL A 156 48.09 19.36 17.61
N ASP A 157 48.31 20.66 17.50
CA ASP A 157 47.24 21.66 17.66
C ASP A 157 46.27 21.66 16.48
N LYS A 158 46.75 21.40 15.25
CA LYS A 158 45.91 21.17 14.07
C LYS A 158 45.04 19.90 14.23
N ILE A 159 45.57 18.83 14.85
CA ILE A 159 44.82 17.64 15.24
C ILE A 159 43.78 17.96 16.33
N LYS A 160 44.15 18.65 17.42
CA LYS A 160 43.21 19.07 18.48
C LYS A 160 42.05 19.92 17.93
N SER A 161 42.34 20.88 17.05
CA SER A 161 41.30 21.71 16.43
C SER A 161 40.37 20.88 15.53
N SER A 162 40.92 19.94 14.76
CA SER A 162 40.16 19.00 13.92
C SER A 162 39.28 18.06 14.77
N GLN A 163 39.80 17.55 15.89
CA GLN A 163 39.06 16.72 16.84
C GLN A 163 37.90 17.51 17.47
N SER A 164 38.14 18.75 17.91
CA SER A 164 37.09 19.61 18.48
C SER A 164 35.95 19.87 17.49
N THR A 165 36.28 20.10 16.21
CA THR A 165 35.30 20.21 15.12
C THR A 165 34.51 18.91 14.94
N LEU A 166 35.18 17.77 14.78
CA LEU A 166 34.55 16.45 14.64
C LEU A 166 33.66 16.08 15.82
N GLU A 167 34.06 16.42 17.05
CA GLU A 167 33.22 16.26 18.24
C GLU A 167 31.99 17.17 18.21
N SER A 168 32.11 18.40 17.69
CA SER A 168 30.97 19.31 17.54
C SER A 168 29.97 18.83 16.49
N GLU A 169 30.46 18.28 15.37
CA GLU A 169 29.66 17.66 14.31
C GLU A 169 28.98 16.39 14.80
N ASN A 170 29.69 15.53 15.52
CA ASN A 170 29.14 14.31 16.13
C ASN A 170 28.09 14.64 17.21
N ARG A 171 28.28 15.72 17.99
CA ARG A 171 27.24 16.30 18.88
C ARG A 171 26.07 16.94 18.11
N GLY A 172 26.22 17.27 16.83
CA GLY A 172 25.13 17.68 15.93
C GLY A 172 24.36 16.47 15.41
N LEU A 173 25.04 15.52 14.79
CA LEU A 173 24.47 14.29 14.23
C LEU A 173 23.72 13.47 15.28
N LYS A 174 24.24 13.37 16.52
CA LYS A 174 23.53 12.69 17.62
C LYS A 174 22.21 13.36 18.01
N ARG A 175 22.09 14.68 17.92
CA ARG A 175 20.82 15.39 18.17
C ARG A 175 19.85 15.19 17.02
N SER A 176 20.30 15.36 15.78
CA SER A 176 19.47 15.10 14.60
C SER A 176 18.96 13.65 14.53
N LEU A 177 19.76 12.67 14.97
CA LEU A 177 19.34 11.28 15.09
C LEU A 177 18.25 11.08 16.16
N GLU A 178 18.35 11.75 17.31
CA GLU A 178 17.34 11.65 18.37
C GLU A 178 16.04 12.41 18.00
N GLU A 179 16.16 13.56 17.33
CA GLU A 179 15.04 14.33 16.77
C GLU A 179 14.26 13.50 15.71
N GLU A 180 14.96 12.76 14.85
CA GLU A 180 14.34 11.84 13.89
C GLU A 180 13.80 10.56 14.53
N LYS A 181 14.42 10.02 15.60
CA LYS A 181 13.78 8.95 16.39
C LYS A 181 12.46 9.43 16.97
N GLU A 182 12.44 10.54 17.71
CA GLU A 182 11.19 11.07 18.26
C GLU A 182 10.15 11.35 17.15
N ARG A 183 10.59 11.80 15.97
CA ARG A 183 9.73 11.96 14.79
C ARG A 183 9.15 10.63 14.34
N ASN A 184 9.95 9.58 14.26
CA ASN A 184 9.53 8.23 13.91
C ASN A 184 8.57 7.66 14.97
N ASP A 185 8.88 7.75 16.26
CA ASP A 185 8.01 7.34 17.36
C ASP A 185 6.65 8.07 17.31
N ARG A 186 6.63 9.34 16.90
CA ARG A 186 5.41 10.15 16.71
C ARG A 186 4.61 9.72 15.48
N LEU A 187 5.26 9.16 14.45
CA LEU A 187 4.60 8.59 13.27
C LEU A 187 4.08 7.17 13.55
N GLU A 188 4.83 6.34 14.26
CA GLU A 188 4.46 4.98 14.64
C GLU A 188 3.19 4.98 15.50
N ARG A 189 3.15 5.77 16.59
CA ARG A 189 1.93 6.00 17.39
C ARG A 189 0.75 6.56 16.59
N ARG A 190 1.01 7.28 15.50
CA ARG A 190 -0.04 7.78 14.59
C ARG A 190 -0.55 6.69 13.65
N LEU A 191 0.31 5.76 13.22
CA LEU A 191 -0.07 4.57 12.46
C LEU A 191 -0.88 3.61 13.34
N GLU A 192 -0.45 3.35 14.57
CA GLU A 192 -1.22 2.56 15.56
C GLU A 192 -2.63 3.14 15.77
N LEU A 193 -2.74 4.47 15.94
CA LEU A 193 -4.03 5.14 16.12
C LEU A 193 -4.92 5.09 14.86
N LEU A 194 -4.32 5.07 13.66
CA LEU A 194 -5.04 4.89 12.40
C LEU A 194 -5.48 3.44 12.20
N ASP A 195 -4.66 2.46 12.57
CA ASP A 195 -5.01 1.04 12.53
C ASP A 195 -6.09 0.70 13.56
N GLN A 196 -6.03 1.25 14.77
CA GLN A 196 -7.12 1.15 15.75
C GLN A 196 -8.44 1.71 15.20
N LYS A 197 -8.39 2.85 14.50
CA LYS A 197 -9.57 3.42 13.82
C LYS A 197 -10.06 2.56 12.66
N LEU A 198 -9.16 1.98 11.87
CA LEU A 198 -9.52 1.06 10.79
C LEU A 198 -10.18 -0.21 11.35
N ASN A 199 -9.67 -0.73 12.47
CA ASN A 199 -10.24 -1.86 13.18
C ASN A 199 -11.61 -1.54 13.81
N THR A 200 -11.85 -0.34 14.36
CA THR A 200 -13.19 0.04 14.84
C THR A 200 -14.17 0.24 13.69
N LEU A 201 -13.76 0.83 12.57
CA LEU A 201 -14.58 0.95 11.35
C LEU A 201 -14.89 -0.42 10.73
N SER A 202 -13.92 -1.33 10.68
CA SER A 202 -14.09 -2.70 10.21
C SER A 202 -15.09 -3.48 11.08
N ARG A 203 -14.99 -3.35 12.42
CA ARG A 203 -15.97 -3.93 13.35
C ARG A 203 -17.37 -3.32 13.18
N ALA A 204 -17.47 -2.00 13.03
CA ALA A 204 -18.75 -1.33 12.78
C ALA A 204 -19.37 -1.79 11.46
N HIS A 205 -18.57 -1.90 10.40
CA HIS A 205 -19.01 -2.43 9.10
C HIS A 205 -19.41 -3.91 9.19
N SER A 206 -18.71 -4.74 9.97
CA SER A 206 -19.14 -6.12 10.19
C SER A 206 -20.46 -6.21 10.94
N GLY A 207 -20.69 -5.33 11.94
CA GLY A 207 -21.95 -5.23 12.67
C GLY A 207 -23.10 -4.81 11.75
N LEU A 208 -22.92 -3.72 10.99
CA LEU A 208 -23.87 -3.26 9.98
C LEU A 208 -24.14 -4.34 8.92
N SER A 209 -23.13 -5.09 8.47
CA SER A 209 -23.30 -6.19 7.52
C SER A 209 -24.13 -7.34 8.11
N THR A 210 -23.91 -7.71 9.38
CA THR A 210 -24.77 -8.71 10.06
C THR A 210 -26.18 -8.20 10.32
N GLU A 211 -26.35 -6.90 10.58
CA GLU A 211 -27.66 -6.28 10.80
C GLU A 211 -28.45 -6.18 9.49
N VAL A 212 -27.80 -5.78 8.38
CA VAL A 212 -28.38 -5.82 7.03
C VAL A 212 -28.72 -7.25 6.61
N ALA A 213 -27.89 -8.24 6.90
CA ALA A 213 -28.21 -9.65 6.64
C ALA A 213 -29.42 -10.14 7.46
N SER A 214 -29.56 -9.68 8.72
CA SER A 214 -30.71 -9.97 9.56
C SER A 214 -31.99 -9.26 9.08
N GLN A 215 -31.88 -8.00 8.63
CA GLN A 215 -32.99 -7.23 8.06
C GLN A 215 -33.44 -7.81 6.71
N GLN A 216 -32.50 -8.26 5.87
CA GLN A 216 -32.81 -8.97 4.63
C GLN A 216 -33.56 -10.28 4.92
N GLY A 217 -33.07 -11.10 5.86
CA GLY A 217 -33.76 -12.33 6.26
C GLY A 217 -35.15 -12.09 6.87
N GLN A 218 -35.36 -10.94 7.54
CA GLN A 218 -36.67 -10.51 7.99
C GLN A 218 -37.56 -10.05 6.81
N MET A 219 -37.05 -9.24 5.90
CA MET A 219 -37.76 -8.83 4.68
C MET A 219 -38.17 -10.02 3.81
N ASP A 220 -37.29 -11.02 3.64
CA ASP A 220 -37.58 -12.22 2.87
C ASP A 220 -38.68 -13.07 3.55
N SER A 221 -38.70 -13.10 4.89
CA SER A 221 -39.75 -13.74 5.70
C SER A 221 -41.09 -13.00 5.61
N GLU A 222 -41.07 -11.66 5.63
CA GLU A 222 -42.27 -10.82 5.47
C GLU A 222 -42.80 -10.85 4.02
N MET A 223 -41.92 -10.87 3.02
CA MET A 223 -42.28 -11.07 1.62
C MET A 223 -42.87 -12.47 1.38
N ALA A 224 -42.34 -13.50 2.05
CA ALA A 224 -42.90 -14.85 2.00
C ALA A 224 -44.31 -14.91 2.62
N LYS A 225 -44.53 -14.26 3.77
CA LYS A 225 -45.88 -14.10 4.35
C LYS A 225 -46.82 -13.36 3.41
N TRP A 226 -46.41 -12.21 2.89
CA TRP A 226 -47.20 -11.41 1.95
C TRP A 226 -47.54 -12.21 0.68
N THR A 227 -46.62 -13.05 0.19
CA THR A 227 -46.86 -13.96 -0.94
C THR A 227 -47.88 -15.06 -0.60
N ILE A 228 -47.93 -15.53 0.65
CA ILE A 228 -48.94 -16.49 1.12
C ILE A 228 -50.30 -15.79 1.25
N GLU A 229 -50.35 -14.62 1.87
CA GLU A 229 -51.57 -13.79 2.02
C GLU A 229 -52.14 -13.39 0.66
N GLN A 230 -51.29 -12.95 -0.28
CA GLN A 230 -51.68 -12.63 -1.66
C GLN A 230 -52.27 -13.86 -2.37
N LYS A 231 -51.67 -15.05 -2.20
CA LYS A 231 -52.23 -16.31 -2.74
C LYS A 231 -53.57 -16.68 -2.08
N GLU A 232 -53.74 -16.41 -0.78
CA GLU A 232 -55.02 -16.67 -0.11
C GLU A 232 -56.10 -15.69 -0.59
N VAL A 233 -55.80 -14.40 -0.71
CA VAL A 233 -56.73 -13.39 -1.25
C VAL A 233 -57.08 -13.70 -2.71
N LEU A 234 -56.11 -14.08 -3.54
CA LEU A 234 -56.36 -14.49 -4.93
C LEU A 234 -57.22 -15.76 -5.01
N GLY A 235 -56.92 -16.79 -4.20
CA GLY A 235 -57.73 -18.02 -4.15
C GLY A 235 -59.15 -17.78 -3.62
N ARG A 236 -59.34 -16.84 -2.70
CA ARG A 236 -60.66 -16.38 -2.23
C ARG A 236 -61.39 -15.57 -3.31
N LEU A 237 -60.68 -14.76 -4.09
CA LEU A 237 -61.23 -13.99 -5.22
C LEU A 237 -61.62 -14.91 -6.39
N GLU A 238 -60.84 -15.95 -6.67
CA GLU A 238 -61.15 -16.99 -7.64
C GLU A 238 -62.33 -17.86 -7.17
N TRP A 239 -62.37 -18.22 -5.88
CA TRP A 239 -63.55 -18.85 -5.28
C TRP A 239 -64.80 -17.99 -5.42
N LEU A 240 -64.70 -16.68 -5.19
CA LEU A 240 -65.79 -15.73 -5.44
C LEU A 240 -66.17 -15.72 -6.92
N SER A 241 -65.23 -15.62 -7.86
CA SER A 241 -65.49 -15.65 -9.31
C SER A 241 -66.21 -16.94 -9.77
N LEU A 242 -65.89 -18.07 -9.15
CA LEU A 242 -66.51 -19.38 -9.41
C LEU A 242 -67.85 -19.60 -8.69
N ASN A 243 -68.15 -18.82 -7.62
CA ASN A 243 -69.35 -18.98 -6.79
C ASN A 243 -70.24 -17.73 -6.76
N THR A 244 -69.91 -16.67 -7.51
CA THR A 244 -70.82 -15.57 -7.84
C THR A 244 -71.97 -16.14 -8.66
N VAL A 245 -73.05 -16.46 -7.96
CA VAL A 245 -74.28 -17.05 -8.48
C VAL A 245 -74.65 -16.37 -9.79
N GLY A 246 -74.62 -17.11 -10.90
CA GLY A 246 -74.72 -16.53 -12.23
C GLY A 246 -76.04 -15.80 -12.39
N LYS A 247 -76.09 -14.78 -13.24
CA LYS A 247 -77.36 -14.10 -13.55
C LYS A 247 -78.43 -15.07 -14.09
N ALA A 248 -77.99 -16.18 -14.69
CA ALA A 248 -78.80 -17.35 -15.00
C ALA A 248 -79.29 -18.08 -13.74
N ASP A 249 -78.40 -18.57 -12.86
CA ASP A 249 -78.75 -19.30 -11.62
C ASP A 249 -79.66 -18.49 -10.68
N VAL A 250 -79.44 -17.17 -10.55
CA VAL A 250 -80.34 -16.27 -9.81
C VAL A 250 -81.70 -16.17 -10.50
N SER A 251 -81.73 -16.09 -11.83
CA SER A 251 -82.99 -16.06 -12.60
C SER A 251 -83.73 -17.41 -12.56
N GLU A 252 -83.02 -18.53 -12.49
CA GLU A 252 -83.60 -19.87 -12.45
C GLU A 252 -84.14 -20.19 -11.05
N THR A 253 -83.39 -19.88 -9.99
CA THR A 253 -83.90 -20.00 -8.61
C THR A 253 -85.01 -18.98 -8.29
N LEU A 254 -85.03 -17.81 -8.94
CA LEU A 254 -86.20 -16.91 -8.92
C LEU A 254 -87.41 -17.50 -9.67
N LYS A 255 -87.21 -18.19 -10.80
CA LYS A 255 -88.30 -18.89 -11.50
C LYS A 255 -88.84 -20.08 -10.70
N GLU A 256 -87.99 -20.82 -9.99
CA GLU A 256 -88.45 -21.84 -9.03
C GLU A 256 -89.26 -21.21 -7.90
N LEU A 257 -88.83 -20.04 -7.39
CA LEU A 257 -89.54 -19.29 -6.35
C LEU A 257 -90.91 -18.78 -6.85
N ASP A 258 -90.97 -18.13 -8.01
CA ASP A 258 -92.22 -17.67 -8.63
C ASP A 258 -93.14 -18.84 -8.97
N SER A 259 -92.60 -19.97 -9.43
CA SER A 259 -93.36 -21.20 -9.71
C SER A 259 -93.97 -21.79 -8.44
N MET A 260 -93.19 -21.88 -7.34
CA MET A 260 -93.71 -22.30 -6.04
C MET A 260 -94.78 -21.35 -5.50
N MET A 261 -94.55 -20.02 -5.54
CA MET A 261 -95.56 -19.05 -5.08
C MET A 261 -96.80 -19.01 -5.97
N SER A 262 -96.68 -19.27 -7.28
CA SER A 262 -97.81 -19.43 -8.20
C SER A 262 -98.58 -20.73 -8.01
N SER A 263 -98.04 -21.70 -7.25
CA SER A 263 -98.67 -23.00 -6.99
C SER A 263 -99.49 -23.06 -5.69
N ASP A 264 -99.38 -22.07 -4.80
CA ASP A 264 -99.97 -22.08 -3.45
C ASP A 264 -101.35 -21.39 -3.36
N ASP A 265 -102.28 -21.75 -4.26
CA ASP A 265 -103.72 -21.40 -4.11
C ASP A 265 -104.68 -22.57 -4.43
N SER A 266 -104.18 -23.81 -4.57
CA SER A 266 -105.04 -24.95 -4.97
C SER A 266 -104.67 -26.34 -4.43
N SER A 267 -104.44 -26.50 -3.11
CA SER A 267 -104.82 -27.74 -2.34
C SER A 267 -104.39 -27.72 -0.86
N ARG A 268 -104.97 -26.84 -0.04
CA ARG A 268 -104.57 -26.69 1.37
C ARG A 268 -105.20 -27.73 2.32
N ALA A 269 -104.67 -28.95 2.39
CA ALA A 269 -105.09 -29.95 3.38
C ALA A 269 -103.97 -30.94 3.82
N SER A 270 -103.94 -31.28 5.12
CA SER A 270 -103.25 -32.42 5.75
C SER A 270 -101.70 -32.43 5.87
N LYS A 271 -101.24 -32.32 7.14
CA LYS A 271 -100.00 -32.92 7.73
C LYS A 271 -98.62 -32.30 7.49
N GLN A 272 -98.43 -31.12 8.09
CA GLN A 272 -97.53 -30.95 9.25
C GLN A 272 -96.26 -31.85 9.40
N SER A 273 -95.09 -31.18 9.30
CA SER A 273 -93.86 -31.33 10.13
C SER A 273 -92.57 -31.89 9.49
N GLN A 274 -91.44 -31.38 10.02
CA GLN A 274 -90.05 -31.83 9.85
C GLN A 274 -89.42 -31.80 8.44
N ASN A 275 -89.29 -30.59 7.87
CA ASN A 275 -88.10 -30.19 7.08
C ASN A 275 -88.03 -28.66 6.90
N MET A 276 -87.37 -27.94 7.82
CA MET A 276 -87.27 -26.48 7.78
C MET A 276 -86.27 -25.94 6.73
N ASP A 277 -85.32 -26.74 6.27
CA ASP A 277 -84.27 -26.31 5.32
C ASP A 277 -84.77 -26.14 3.86
N ASN A 278 -86.00 -26.59 3.56
CA ASN A 278 -86.61 -26.47 2.23
C ASN A 278 -87.61 -25.30 2.12
N ALA A 279 -87.61 -24.34 3.05
CA ALA A 279 -88.36 -23.10 2.87
C ALA A 279 -87.84 -22.32 1.63
N PRO A 280 -88.73 -21.80 0.75
CA PRO A 280 -88.31 -21.12 -0.48
C PRO A 280 -87.32 -19.97 -0.22
N GLY A 281 -86.26 -19.90 -1.03
CA GLY A 281 -85.20 -18.89 -0.90
C GLY A 281 -84.18 -19.09 0.23
N CYS A 282 -84.33 -20.10 1.11
CA CYS A 282 -83.33 -20.33 2.18
C CYS A 282 -81.93 -20.69 1.66
N LYS A 283 -81.83 -21.47 0.58
CA LYS A 283 -80.54 -21.81 -0.07
C LYS A 283 -79.85 -20.56 -0.62
N THR A 284 -80.58 -19.72 -1.36
CA THR A 284 -80.09 -18.43 -1.87
C THR A 284 -79.65 -17.50 -0.75
N ARG A 285 -80.42 -17.42 0.35
CA ARG A 285 -80.06 -16.63 1.54
C ARG A 285 -78.79 -17.15 2.23
N ALA A 286 -78.58 -18.47 2.27
CA ALA A 286 -77.36 -19.06 2.82
C ALA A 286 -76.13 -18.80 1.93
N GLN A 287 -76.27 -18.88 0.61
CA GLN A 287 -75.22 -18.53 -0.35
C GLN A 287 -74.85 -17.03 -0.25
N LEU A 288 -75.84 -16.13 -0.20
CA LEU A 288 -75.62 -14.69 -0.07
C LEU A 288 -74.96 -14.31 1.26
N ARG A 289 -75.27 -15.00 2.37
CA ARG A 289 -74.52 -14.85 3.63
C ARG A 289 -73.06 -15.25 3.46
N LYS A 290 -72.79 -16.45 2.93
CA LYS A 290 -71.41 -16.92 2.70
C LYS A 290 -70.62 -15.98 1.77
N LEU A 291 -71.29 -15.33 0.81
CA LEU A 291 -70.71 -14.29 -0.04
C LEU A 291 -70.38 -13.02 0.76
N ALA A 292 -71.28 -12.56 1.63
CA ALA A 292 -71.03 -11.42 2.51
C ALA A 292 -69.90 -11.69 3.52
N ASP A 293 -69.89 -12.87 4.15
CA ASP A 293 -68.88 -13.29 5.13
C ASP A 293 -67.47 -13.33 4.49
N THR A 294 -67.37 -13.78 3.24
CA THR A 294 -66.10 -13.80 2.49
C THR A 294 -65.65 -12.43 2.02
N VAL A 295 -66.57 -11.54 1.61
CA VAL A 295 -66.26 -10.14 1.27
C VAL A 295 -65.80 -9.35 2.50
N GLU A 296 -66.48 -9.48 3.64
CA GLU A 296 -66.11 -8.78 4.88
C GLU A 296 -64.76 -9.31 5.44
N SER A 297 -64.46 -10.59 5.23
CA SER A 297 -63.14 -11.16 5.54
C SER A 297 -62.03 -10.61 4.63
N ILE A 298 -62.26 -10.44 3.31
CA ILE A 298 -61.28 -9.81 2.40
C ILE A 298 -61.06 -8.33 2.77
N LYS A 299 -62.14 -7.59 3.04
CA LYS A 299 -62.10 -6.20 3.50
C LYS A 299 -61.28 -6.04 4.80
N SER A 300 -61.43 -6.98 5.74
CA SER A 300 -60.65 -7.00 6.99
C SER A 300 -59.14 -7.15 6.73
N ILE A 301 -58.74 -8.05 5.83
CA ILE A 301 -57.33 -8.29 5.45
C ILE A 301 -56.71 -7.07 4.74
N LEU A 302 -57.52 -6.33 3.97
CA LEU A 302 -57.09 -5.08 3.34
C LEU A 302 -56.88 -3.97 4.38
N HIS A 303 -57.82 -3.77 5.30
CA HIS A 303 -57.72 -2.71 6.32
C HIS A 303 -56.53 -2.90 7.28
N SER A 304 -56.05 -4.13 7.51
CA SER A 304 -54.85 -4.39 8.32
C SER A 304 -53.52 -3.98 7.66
N ASN A 305 -53.49 -3.65 6.37
CA ASN A 305 -52.25 -3.35 5.63
C ASN A 305 -52.00 -1.86 5.36
N GLU A 306 -52.98 -0.97 5.57
CA GLU A 306 -52.96 0.39 4.99
C GLU A 306 -52.52 1.51 5.96
N ALA A 307 -52.43 1.23 7.28
CA ALA A 307 -52.26 2.27 8.31
C ALA A 307 -50.82 2.49 8.84
N ASP A 308 -50.17 1.46 9.38
CA ASP A 308 -49.10 1.67 10.38
C ASP A 308 -47.64 1.46 9.91
N SER A 309 -47.40 0.77 8.79
CA SER A 309 -46.06 0.27 8.43
C SER A 309 -45.18 1.27 7.64
N SER A 310 -45.77 2.16 6.84
CA SER A 310 -45.03 3.01 5.89
C SER A 310 -44.48 4.31 6.52
N LEU A 311 -45.22 4.89 7.47
CA LEU A 311 -44.87 6.14 8.15
C LEU A 311 -43.52 6.08 8.92
N PRO A 312 -43.22 5.02 9.70
CA PRO A 312 -41.94 4.93 10.42
C PRO A 312 -40.72 4.89 9.49
N MET A 313 -40.82 4.19 8.36
CA MET A 313 -39.73 4.07 7.39
C MET A 313 -39.39 5.44 6.77
N ILE A 314 -40.41 6.21 6.39
CA ILE A 314 -40.23 7.57 5.84
C ILE A 314 -39.62 8.50 6.90
N GLN A 315 -40.03 8.40 8.17
CA GLN A 315 -39.46 9.18 9.26
C GLN A 315 -37.99 8.83 9.55
N ASN A 316 -37.59 7.56 9.38
CA ASN A 316 -36.20 7.13 9.53
C ASN A 316 -35.32 7.74 8.43
N VAL A 317 -35.68 7.55 7.14
CA VAL A 317 -34.94 8.15 6.02
C VAL A 317 -34.85 9.68 6.15
N GLN A 318 -35.90 10.35 6.63
CA GLN A 318 -35.89 11.80 6.87
C GLN A 318 -35.06 12.22 8.10
N ARG A 319 -34.64 11.30 8.97
CA ARG A 319 -33.66 11.52 10.04
C ARG A 319 -32.24 11.40 9.49
N ASP A 320 -31.97 10.34 8.76
CA ASP A 320 -30.65 10.02 8.22
C ASP A 320 -30.16 11.11 7.25
N ILE A 321 -31.07 11.65 6.41
CA ILE A 321 -30.81 12.81 5.56
C ILE A 321 -30.44 14.07 6.37
N LYS A 322 -31.08 14.31 7.53
CA LYS A 322 -30.79 15.47 8.40
C LYS A 322 -29.44 15.32 9.10
N ASP A 323 -29.03 14.12 9.45
CA ASP A 323 -27.76 13.86 10.11
C ASP A 323 -26.59 13.90 9.10
N CYS A 324 -26.76 13.31 7.91
CA CYS A 324 -25.81 13.50 6.80
C CYS A 324 -25.60 14.99 6.45
N ALA A 325 -26.66 15.80 6.46
CA ALA A 325 -26.57 17.25 6.25
C ALA A 325 -25.81 18.01 7.38
N LYS A 326 -25.73 17.47 8.60
CA LYS A 326 -24.87 18.01 9.67
C LYS A 326 -23.41 17.70 9.39
N ASP A 327 -23.09 16.47 8.99
CA ASP A 327 -21.72 16.02 8.79
C ASP A 327 -21.05 16.70 7.59
N ILE A 328 -21.79 16.90 6.50
CA ILE A 328 -21.32 17.73 5.36
C ILE A 328 -21.00 19.16 5.83
N LYS A 329 -21.81 19.72 6.73
CA LYS A 329 -21.61 21.08 7.27
C LYS A 329 -20.40 21.16 8.20
N THR A 330 -20.19 20.19 9.09
CA THR A 330 -19.02 20.16 9.98
C THR A 330 -17.72 19.96 9.18
N GLN A 331 -17.71 19.02 8.22
CA GLN A 331 -16.58 18.81 7.31
C GLN A 331 -16.25 20.08 6.51
N SER A 332 -17.26 20.76 5.95
CA SER A 332 -17.07 22.03 5.24
C SER A 332 -16.40 23.10 6.12
N THR A 333 -16.82 23.25 7.38
CA THR A 333 -16.16 24.19 8.32
C THR A 333 -14.73 23.81 8.67
N GLN A 334 -14.40 22.51 8.78
CA GLN A 334 -13.03 22.07 9.01
C GLN A 334 -12.11 22.34 7.81
N CYS A 335 -12.60 22.11 6.59
CA CYS A 335 -11.86 22.44 5.37
C CYS A 335 -11.55 23.95 5.29
N ALA A 336 -12.52 24.82 5.59
CA ALA A 336 -12.32 26.27 5.61
C ALA A 336 -11.25 26.69 6.63
N GLN A 337 -11.31 26.16 7.86
CA GLN A 337 -10.31 26.43 8.91
C GLN A 337 -8.90 25.97 8.52
N MET A 338 -8.78 24.80 7.87
CA MET A 338 -7.50 24.29 7.39
C MET A 338 -6.91 25.16 6.26
N SER A 339 -7.75 25.66 5.34
CA SER A 339 -7.30 26.61 4.31
C SER A 339 -6.82 27.94 4.89
N GLU A 340 -7.45 28.43 5.96
CA GLU A 340 -7.03 29.64 6.69
C GLU A 340 -5.66 29.45 7.34
N ALA A 341 -5.44 28.30 7.99
CA ALA A 341 -4.16 27.96 8.62
C ALA A 341 -3.00 27.86 7.61
N ILE A 342 -3.23 27.25 6.45
CA ILE A 342 -2.23 27.17 5.36
C ILE A 342 -1.85 28.58 4.88
N ARG A 343 -2.85 29.45 4.65
CA ARG A 343 -2.64 30.84 4.21
C ARG A 343 -1.82 31.67 5.22
N SER A 344 -2.01 31.43 6.52
CA SER A 344 -1.23 32.06 7.59
C SER A 344 0.24 31.61 7.62
N LEU A 345 0.50 30.31 7.40
CA LEU A 345 1.85 29.76 7.28
C LEU A 345 2.59 30.31 6.06
N GLU A 346 1.90 30.42 4.91
CA GLU A 346 2.47 31.03 3.70
C GLU A 346 2.86 32.51 3.89
N ALA A 347 2.06 33.27 4.65
CA ALA A 347 2.37 34.67 4.97
C ALA A 347 3.65 34.78 5.82
N SER A 348 3.76 33.95 6.86
CA SER A 348 4.94 33.91 7.75
C SER A 348 6.22 33.58 6.98
N LEU A 349 6.18 32.59 6.08
CA LEU A 349 7.32 32.14 5.29
C LEU A 349 7.84 33.20 4.28
N ARG A 350 7.01 34.18 3.89
CA ARG A 350 7.42 35.29 3.02
C ARG A 350 8.13 36.41 3.79
N SER A 351 7.76 36.62 5.06
CA SER A 351 8.35 37.64 5.93
C SER A 351 9.83 37.32 6.24
N ASP A 352 10.11 36.09 6.68
CA ASP A 352 11.43 35.68 7.17
C ASP A 352 12.56 35.78 6.11
N LYS A 353 12.20 35.68 4.82
CA LYS A 353 13.16 35.80 3.70
C LYS A 353 13.75 37.19 3.50
N HIS A 354 13.21 38.25 4.10
CA HIS A 354 13.67 39.63 3.90
C HIS A 354 14.70 40.12 4.94
N SER A 355 15.05 39.30 5.95
CA SER A 355 15.80 39.74 7.14
C SER A 355 17.31 39.46 7.13
N ARG A 356 17.94 39.27 5.96
CA ARG A 356 19.40 38.95 5.87
C ARG A 356 20.13 39.71 4.76
N GLN A 357 20.87 40.74 5.13
CA GLN A 357 21.89 41.41 4.29
C GLN A 357 23.12 41.77 5.15
N PRO A 358 24.37 41.57 4.67
CA PRO A 358 25.59 41.87 5.43
C PRO A 358 26.19 43.26 5.10
N ALA A 359 26.90 43.87 6.05
CA ALA A 359 27.63 45.13 5.89
C ALA A 359 29.17 44.93 5.93
N SER A 360 29.95 45.84 5.33
CA SER A 360 31.41 45.71 5.11
C SER A 360 32.24 46.98 5.45
N ARG A 361 33.58 46.88 5.38
CA ARG A 361 34.61 47.70 6.09
C ARG A 361 35.29 48.85 5.29
N ALA A 362 35.96 49.75 6.03
CA ALA A 362 37.14 50.59 5.70
C ALA A 362 38.08 50.70 6.96
N SER A 363 39.38 51.05 7.01
CA SER A 363 40.42 51.65 6.10
C SER A 363 40.57 53.19 6.23
N SER A 364 41.74 53.86 6.42
CA SER A 364 43.18 53.46 6.59
C SER A 364 44.00 54.53 7.41
N ALA A 365 45.36 54.59 7.33
CA ALA A 365 46.27 55.35 8.24
C ALA A 365 47.36 56.27 7.57
N SER A 366 48.05 57.14 8.36
CA SER A 366 49.29 57.94 8.07
C SER A 366 49.86 58.53 9.42
N SER A 367 51.12 58.96 9.71
CA SER A 367 52.40 59.32 9.02
C SER A 367 52.56 60.83 8.59
N ASN A 368 53.72 61.55 8.66
CA ASN A 368 55.11 61.29 9.16
C ASN A 368 55.98 62.61 9.29
N HIS A 369 57.19 62.56 9.92
CA HIS A 369 58.38 63.47 9.80
C HIS A 369 58.34 64.93 10.41
N LYS A 370 59.40 65.77 10.57
CA LYS A 370 60.90 65.80 10.33
C LYS A 370 61.60 66.98 11.14
N GLY A 371 62.94 67.05 11.30
CA GLY A 371 63.68 68.31 11.69
C GLY A 371 65.17 68.22 12.18
N PRO A 372 66.15 68.98 11.62
CA PRO A 372 67.58 69.14 12.04
C PRO A 372 67.93 70.62 12.48
N PRO A 373 69.17 71.22 12.51
CA PRO A 373 70.57 70.78 12.21
C PRO A 373 71.75 71.34 13.12
N ASP A 374 73.02 71.11 12.70
CA ASP A 374 74.33 71.85 12.79
C ASP A 374 74.92 72.55 14.05
N THR A 375 76.27 72.40 14.26
CA THR A 375 77.36 73.45 14.31
C THR A 375 78.76 72.80 14.65
N THR A 376 79.90 73.50 14.51
CA THR A 376 81.27 72.95 14.24
C THR A 376 82.41 73.19 15.28
N ALA A 377 83.37 72.24 15.32
CA ALA A 377 84.83 72.33 15.60
C ALA A 377 85.40 72.63 17.02
N PRO A 378 86.47 71.90 17.50
CA PRO A 378 87.86 72.38 17.31
C PRO A 378 89.01 71.31 17.20
N ASP A 379 89.92 71.54 16.25
CA ASP A 379 90.78 70.59 15.47
C ASP A 379 91.81 69.64 16.16
N VAL A 380 91.80 69.44 17.48
CA VAL A 380 92.66 68.43 18.17
C VAL A 380 91.90 67.62 19.21
N MET A 381 90.95 68.27 19.89
CA MET A 381 89.79 67.55 20.40
C MET A 381 89.02 66.92 19.24
N GLU A 382 88.94 67.58 18.08
CA GLU A 382 88.36 67.07 16.85
C GLU A 382 88.97 65.76 16.39
N GLU A 383 90.30 65.58 16.29
CA GLU A 383 90.81 64.30 15.79
C GLU A 383 90.42 63.10 16.70
N ARG A 384 90.26 63.36 18.00
CA ARG A 384 89.69 62.40 18.96
C ARG A 384 88.17 62.29 18.88
N LEU A 385 87.45 63.39 18.73
CA LEU A 385 85.99 63.44 18.55
C LEU A 385 85.56 62.87 17.21
N GLN A 386 86.39 62.94 16.18
CA GLN A 386 86.22 62.40 14.84
C GLN A 386 86.55 60.91 14.85
N ARG A 387 87.65 60.46 15.47
CA ARG A 387 87.86 59.02 15.70
C ARG A 387 86.78 58.41 16.60
N LEU A 388 86.24 59.15 17.59
CA LEU A 388 85.08 58.74 18.38
C LEU A 388 83.78 58.83 17.57
N SER A 389 83.61 59.81 16.69
CA SER A 389 82.45 59.98 15.79
C SER A 389 82.42 58.87 14.75
N ASP A 390 83.53 58.59 14.08
CA ASP A 390 83.68 57.52 13.09
C ASP A 390 83.52 56.15 13.76
N SER A 391 84.03 55.97 14.99
CA SER A 391 83.80 54.77 15.79
C SER A 391 82.33 54.62 16.20
N LEU A 392 81.71 55.68 16.72
CA LEU A 392 80.31 55.70 17.13
C LEU A 392 79.36 55.56 15.94
N ALA A 393 79.65 56.19 14.81
CA ALA A 393 78.91 56.10 13.57
C ALA A 393 79.10 54.73 12.91
N SER A 394 80.29 54.13 12.99
CA SER A 394 80.53 52.74 12.60
C SER A 394 79.71 51.78 13.48
N HIS A 395 79.67 52.01 14.80
CA HIS A 395 78.92 51.19 15.75
C HIS A 395 77.40 51.36 15.59
N ILE A 396 76.90 52.59 15.43
CA ILE A 396 75.50 52.91 15.12
C ILE A 396 75.11 52.33 13.75
N LYS A 397 75.99 52.42 12.74
CA LYS A 397 75.75 51.82 11.42
C LYS A 397 75.70 50.30 11.51
N ALA A 398 76.60 49.66 12.27
CA ALA A 398 76.58 48.22 12.50
C ALA A 398 75.32 47.77 13.24
N ASP A 399 74.92 48.46 14.32
CA ASP A 399 73.68 48.20 15.06
C ASP A 399 72.42 48.45 14.22
N MET A 400 72.37 49.56 13.46
CA MET A 400 71.30 49.81 12.48
C MET A 400 71.24 48.73 11.41
N GLN A 401 72.38 48.29 10.87
CA GLN A 401 72.44 47.28 9.82
C GLN A 401 72.07 45.88 10.35
N LEU A 402 72.42 45.57 11.59
CA LEU A 402 71.98 44.36 12.31
C LEU A 402 70.47 44.41 12.59
N LYS A 403 69.94 45.55 13.03
CA LYS A 403 68.49 45.77 13.22
C LYS A 403 67.71 45.74 11.90
N LEU A 404 68.25 46.29 10.81
CA LEU A 404 67.67 46.21 9.46
C LEU A 404 67.65 44.76 8.95
N ASN A 405 68.75 44.02 9.12
CA ASN A 405 68.80 42.60 8.76
C ASN A 405 67.80 41.77 9.60
N LYS A 406 67.64 42.09 10.89
CA LYS A 406 66.62 41.48 11.76
C LYS A 406 65.21 41.80 11.28
N VAL A 407 64.89 43.07 11.00
CA VAL A 407 63.57 43.47 10.47
C VAL A 407 63.29 42.83 9.10
N ALA A 408 64.30 42.76 8.21
CA ALA A 408 64.17 42.10 6.91
C ALA A 408 63.90 40.60 7.03
N THR A 409 64.55 39.90 7.97
CA THR A 409 64.31 38.47 8.23
C THR A 409 62.99 38.22 8.95
N GLU A 410 62.57 39.10 9.86
CA GLU A 410 61.24 39.05 10.48
C GLU A 410 60.13 39.26 9.44
N ILE A 411 60.24 40.28 8.57
CA ILE A 411 59.31 40.54 7.46
C ILE A 411 59.29 39.37 6.47
N GLY A 412 60.44 38.82 6.08
CA GLY A 412 60.50 37.62 5.23
C GLY A 412 59.73 36.45 5.86
N SER A 413 60.01 36.15 7.13
CA SER A 413 59.30 35.09 7.86
C SER A 413 57.80 35.34 8.03
N PHE A 414 57.36 36.61 8.00
CA PHE A 414 55.95 36.98 8.04
C PHE A 414 55.30 36.76 6.67
N VAL A 415 55.95 37.19 5.58
CA VAL A 415 55.47 36.99 4.20
C VAL A 415 55.38 35.50 3.87
N ASP A 416 56.36 34.68 4.27
CA ASP A 416 56.31 33.23 4.07
C ASP A 416 55.15 32.58 4.85
N LYS A 417 54.90 33.01 6.10
CA LYS A 417 53.75 32.55 6.90
C LYS A 417 52.41 32.99 6.31
N GLU A 418 52.34 34.19 5.73
CA GLU A 418 51.16 34.70 5.03
C GLU A 418 50.89 33.83 3.78
N ARG A 419 51.93 33.60 2.97
CA ARG A 419 51.89 32.76 1.76
C ARG A 419 51.49 31.31 2.06
N CYS A 420 51.98 30.72 3.15
CA CYS A 420 51.53 29.40 3.59
C CYS A 420 50.05 29.39 4.02
N LYS A 421 49.57 30.44 4.70
CA LYS A 421 48.16 30.56 5.11
C LYS A 421 47.22 30.80 3.93
N THR A 422 47.62 31.59 2.95
CA THR A 422 46.84 31.82 1.72
C THR A 422 46.81 30.56 0.85
N GLN A 423 47.90 29.79 0.79
CA GLN A 423 47.86 28.45 0.17
C GLN A 423 46.94 27.49 0.93
N GLU A 424 47.05 27.35 2.25
CA GLU A 424 46.12 26.52 3.04
C GLU A 424 44.65 26.92 2.87
N ALA A 425 44.37 28.20 2.69
CA ALA A 425 43.03 28.71 2.43
C ALA A 425 42.54 28.35 1.02
N ALA A 426 43.41 28.42 0.02
CA ALA A 426 43.13 27.97 -1.35
C ALA A 426 42.86 26.45 -1.41
N ASP A 427 43.70 25.63 -0.77
CA ASP A 427 43.54 24.17 -0.72
C ASP A 427 42.21 23.77 -0.05
N LYS A 428 41.82 24.48 1.03
CA LYS A 428 40.52 24.31 1.71
C LYS A 428 39.34 24.78 0.84
N ALA A 429 39.51 25.86 0.08
CA ALA A 429 38.49 26.34 -0.84
C ALA A 429 38.26 25.33 -1.99
N GLU A 430 39.34 24.81 -2.60
CA GLU A 430 39.25 23.78 -3.62
C GLU A 430 38.61 22.49 -3.09
N LYS A 431 39.02 22.01 -1.91
CA LYS A 431 38.41 20.83 -1.28
C LYS A 431 36.91 21.02 -1.03
N SER A 432 36.50 22.16 -0.46
CA SER A 432 35.08 22.44 -0.22
C SER A 432 34.28 22.64 -1.52
N GLN A 433 34.91 23.14 -2.60
CA GLN A 433 34.32 23.19 -3.94
C GLN A 433 34.12 21.79 -4.53
N VAL A 434 35.07 20.86 -4.35
CA VAL A 434 34.93 19.46 -4.79
C VAL A 434 33.82 18.75 -4.01
N GLU A 435 33.75 18.95 -2.70
CA GLU A 435 32.68 18.41 -1.83
C GLU A 435 31.30 18.97 -2.22
N ALA A 436 31.19 20.28 -2.45
CA ALA A 436 29.97 20.92 -2.93
C ALA A 436 29.56 20.46 -4.33
N GLN A 437 30.52 20.09 -5.20
CA GLN A 437 30.22 19.46 -6.48
C GLN A 437 29.76 18.00 -6.32
N SER A 438 30.26 17.24 -5.34
CA SER A 438 29.73 15.90 -5.03
C SER A 438 28.28 16.00 -4.59
N LEU A 439 28.00 16.81 -3.57
CA LEU A 439 26.65 16.99 -3.02
C LEU A 439 25.63 17.44 -4.07
N ARG A 440 26.04 18.22 -5.08
CA ARG A 440 25.18 18.56 -6.23
C ARG A 440 24.85 17.34 -7.09
N ARG A 441 25.84 16.50 -7.43
CA ARG A 441 25.60 15.23 -8.18
C ARG A 441 24.70 14.29 -7.37
N ASP A 442 24.91 14.21 -6.06
CA ASP A 442 24.13 13.35 -5.16
C ASP A 442 22.66 13.82 -5.08
N VAL A 443 22.43 15.14 -5.04
CA VAL A 443 21.08 15.75 -5.10
C VAL A 443 20.43 15.58 -6.47
N ASP A 444 21.16 15.76 -7.57
CA ASP A 444 20.63 15.57 -8.93
C ASP A 444 20.30 14.09 -9.21
N GLN A 445 21.11 13.15 -8.68
CA GLN A 445 20.80 11.72 -8.71
C GLN A 445 19.53 11.42 -7.89
N LEU A 446 19.46 11.85 -6.63
CA LEU A 446 18.29 11.61 -5.77
C LEU A 446 16.99 12.18 -6.37
N LYS A 447 17.09 13.32 -7.07
CA LYS A 447 16.00 13.93 -7.84
C LYS A 447 15.60 13.08 -9.05
N GLY A 448 16.56 12.45 -9.72
CA GLY A 448 16.31 11.45 -10.77
C GLY A 448 15.60 10.20 -10.23
N ASP A 449 16.08 9.65 -9.12
CA ASP A 449 15.52 8.47 -8.46
C ASP A 449 14.10 8.74 -7.92
N PHE A 450 13.85 9.91 -7.34
CA PHE A 450 12.50 10.34 -6.95
C PHE A 450 11.56 10.51 -8.16
N SER A 451 12.08 11.00 -9.28
CA SER A 451 11.30 11.18 -10.51
C SER A 451 10.94 9.83 -11.15
N SER A 452 11.85 8.86 -11.17
CA SER A 452 11.60 7.52 -11.70
C SER A 452 10.64 6.73 -10.78
N PHE A 453 10.80 6.82 -9.46
CA PHE A 453 9.84 6.27 -8.48
C PHE A 453 8.44 6.87 -8.66
N THR A 454 8.33 8.19 -8.84
CA THR A 454 7.05 8.87 -9.07
C THR A 454 6.40 8.41 -10.38
N ALA A 455 7.18 8.23 -11.45
CA ALA A 455 6.66 7.71 -12.72
C ALA A 455 6.19 6.25 -12.61
N TRP A 456 6.96 5.40 -11.91
CA TRP A 456 6.58 4.01 -11.63
C TRP A 456 5.29 3.93 -10.80
N SER A 457 5.17 4.74 -9.75
CA SER A 457 3.97 4.79 -8.89
C SER A 457 2.71 5.19 -9.67
N ARG A 458 2.81 6.18 -10.56
CA ARG A 458 1.70 6.56 -11.48
C ARG A 458 1.31 5.41 -12.42
N SER A 459 2.29 4.66 -12.93
CA SER A 459 2.06 3.50 -13.79
C SER A 459 1.32 2.38 -13.06
N GLN A 460 1.67 2.11 -11.79
CA GLN A 460 0.94 1.15 -10.94
C GLN A 460 -0.50 1.62 -10.66
N LEU A 461 -0.72 2.90 -10.39
CA LEU A 461 -2.06 3.46 -10.19
C LEU A 461 -2.92 3.34 -11.46
N ALA A 462 -2.38 3.65 -12.64
CA ALA A 462 -3.09 3.49 -13.90
C ALA A 462 -3.44 2.03 -14.23
N ALA A 463 -2.56 1.08 -13.87
CA ALA A 463 -2.83 -0.35 -14.02
C ALA A 463 -3.94 -0.83 -13.06
N LEU A 464 -3.97 -0.34 -11.82
CA LEU A 464 -5.04 -0.63 -10.86
C LEU A 464 -6.38 -0.03 -11.29
N ASP A 465 -6.39 1.21 -11.78
CA ASP A 465 -7.57 1.89 -12.31
C ASP A 465 -8.17 1.13 -13.51
N THR A 466 -7.32 0.73 -14.46
CA THR A 466 -7.70 -0.15 -15.59
C THR A 466 -8.27 -1.48 -15.10
N GLY A 467 -7.68 -2.09 -14.07
CA GLY A 467 -8.17 -3.33 -13.46
C GLY A 467 -9.54 -3.16 -12.78
N MET A 468 -9.75 -2.04 -12.08
CA MET A 468 -11.05 -1.70 -11.48
C MET A 468 -12.12 -1.48 -12.55
N GLN A 469 -11.78 -0.82 -13.67
CA GLN A 469 -12.70 -0.65 -14.79
C GLN A 469 -13.12 -2.01 -15.40
N VAL A 470 -12.17 -2.91 -15.66
CA VAL A 470 -12.47 -4.27 -16.16
C VAL A 470 -13.36 -5.07 -15.17
N CYS A 471 -13.13 -4.94 -13.86
CA CYS A 471 -14.00 -5.56 -12.85
C CYS A 471 -15.42 -4.94 -12.84
N ASN A 472 -15.54 -3.62 -13.01
CA ASN A 472 -16.83 -2.93 -13.10
C ASN A 472 -17.61 -3.35 -14.37
N ASP A 473 -16.92 -3.45 -15.51
CA ASP A 473 -17.52 -3.90 -16.77
C ASP A 473 -17.97 -5.38 -16.68
N ALA A 474 -17.20 -6.22 -15.98
CA ALA A 474 -17.60 -7.59 -15.67
C ALA A 474 -18.84 -7.66 -14.74
N LEU A 475 -18.95 -6.79 -13.74
CA LEU A 475 -20.10 -6.71 -12.83
C LEU A 475 -21.37 -6.21 -13.55
N THR A 476 -21.26 -5.18 -14.38
CA THR A 476 -22.42 -4.67 -15.15
C THR A 476 -22.91 -5.69 -16.20
N ASN A 477 -22.00 -6.45 -16.82
CA ASN A 477 -22.35 -7.59 -17.67
C ASN A 477 -23.03 -8.73 -16.88
N LEU A 478 -22.56 -9.04 -15.67
CA LEU A 478 -23.19 -10.04 -14.80
C LEU A 478 -24.62 -9.61 -14.40
N ASP A 479 -24.80 -8.34 -14.01
CA ASP A 479 -26.12 -7.79 -13.65
C ASP A 479 -27.09 -7.77 -14.84
N ALA A 480 -26.61 -7.41 -16.05
CA ALA A 480 -27.40 -7.53 -17.27
C ALA A 480 -27.89 -8.98 -17.50
N ARG A 481 -26.98 -9.96 -17.39
CA ARG A 481 -27.31 -11.38 -17.54
C ARG A 481 -28.27 -11.90 -16.45
N LEU A 482 -28.18 -11.38 -15.23
CA LEU A 482 -29.13 -11.70 -14.16
C LEU A 482 -30.52 -11.11 -14.43
N ARG A 483 -30.60 -9.89 -14.98
CA ARG A 483 -31.86 -9.27 -15.42
C ARG A 483 -32.49 -10.03 -16.60
N ASP A 484 -31.70 -10.47 -17.57
CA ASP A 484 -32.17 -11.29 -18.69
C ASP A 484 -32.69 -12.67 -18.21
N ALA A 485 -31.95 -13.37 -17.34
CA ALA A 485 -32.38 -14.64 -16.77
C ALA A 485 -33.63 -14.50 -15.86
N SER A 486 -33.77 -13.38 -15.15
CA SER A 486 -34.98 -13.06 -14.38
C SER A 486 -36.19 -12.87 -15.30
N LYS A 487 -36.02 -12.18 -16.43
CA LYS A 487 -37.05 -12.00 -17.46
C LYS A 487 -37.44 -13.32 -18.12
N GLU A 488 -36.48 -14.17 -18.47
CA GLU A 488 -36.74 -15.51 -19.03
C GLU A 488 -37.52 -16.38 -18.04
N SER A 489 -37.14 -16.37 -16.76
CA SER A 489 -37.85 -17.07 -15.68
C SER A 489 -39.30 -16.59 -15.52
N ALA A 490 -39.54 -15.27 -15.61
CA ALA A 490 -40.90 -14.71 -15.58
C ALA A 490 -41.74 -15.14 -16.80
N GLU A 491 -41.16 -15.20 -17.99
CA GLU A 491 -41.82 -15.67 -19.21
C GLU A 491 -42.16 -17.18 -19.13
N HIS A 492 -41.25 -18.01 -18.60
CA HIS A 492 -41.54 -19.43 -18.34
C HIS A 492 -42.64 -19.64 -17.29
N LEU A 493 -42.64 -18.85 -16.21
CA LEU A 493 -43.70 -18.89 -15.18
C LEU A 493 -45.06 -18.47 -15.75
N GLN A 494 -45.09 -17.45 -16.61
CA GLN A 494 -46.31 -17.04 -17.31
C GLN A 494 -46.81 -18.13 -18.28
N ALA A 495 -45.91 -18.77 -19.04
CA ALA A 495 -46.26 -19.88 -19.92
C ALA A 495 -46.82 -21.09 -19.14
N LEU A 496 -46.23 -21.42 -17.99
CA LEU A 496 -46.69 -22.49 -17.11
C LEU A 496 -48.06 -22.16 -16.47
N ALA A 497 -48.30 -20.90 -16.10
CA ALA A 497 -49.62 -20.45 -15.63
C ALA A 497 -50.71 -20.62 -16.70
N VAL A 498 -50.42 -20.29 -17.96
CA VAL A 498 -51.34 -20.52 -19.09
C VAL A 498 -51.57 -22.02 -19.33
N GLN A 499 -50.53 -22.86 -19.24
CA GLN A 499 -50.68 -24.33 -19.34
C GLN A 499 -51.56 -24.90 -18.22
N LEU A 500 -51.39 -24.44 -16.97
CA LEU A 500 -52.25 -24.82 -15.85
C LEU A 500 -53.70 -24.38 -16.06
N GLN A 501 -53.93 -23.17 -16.60
CA GLN A 501 -55.27 -22.68 -16.91
C GLN A 501 -55.95 -23.53 -18.00
N VAL A 502 -55.21 -23.95 -19.04
CA VAL A 502 -55.71 -24.87 -20.08
C VAL A 502 -56.00 -26.25 -19.49
N LEU A 503 -55.11 -26.80 -18.66
CA LEU A 503 -55.34 -28.08 -17.97
C LEU A 503 -56.57 -28.03 -17.05
N HIS A 504 -56.78 -26.92 -16.34
CA HIS A 504 -57.96 -26.72 -15.49
C HIS A 504 -59.24 -26.61 -16.34
N ALA A 505 -59.20 -25.93 -17.49
CA ALA A 505 -60.33 -25.90 -18.43
C ALA A 505 -60.65 -27.28 -19.02
N TRP A 506 -59.63 -28.08 -19.36
CA TRP A 506 -59.81 -29.49 -19.74
C TRP A 506 -60.41 -30.31 -18.60
N GLN A 507 -59.89 -30.18 -17.38
CA GLN A 507 -60.42 -30.85 -16.20
C GLN A 507 -61.89 -30.48 -15.94
N ALA A 508 -62.26 -29.20 -16.09
CA ALA A 508 -63.64 -28.74 -15.96
C ALA A 508 -64.56 -29.40 -17.00
N ASN A 509 -64.18 -29.36 -18.28
CA ASN A 509 -64.93 -29.95 -19.38
C ASN A 509 -65.05 -31.49 -19.29
N PHE A 510 -64.03 -32.16 -18.77
CA PHE A 510 -64.02 -33.61 -18.53
C PHE A 510 -64.50 -34.01 -17.13
N THR A 511 -64.98 -33.07 -16.30
CA THR A 511 -65.73 -33.49 -15.09
C THR A 511 -66.99 -34.23 -15.51
N THR A 512 -67.31 -35.31 -14.81
CA THR A 512 -68.43 -36.18 -15.22
C THR A 512 -69.79 -35.48 -15.15
N LYS A 513 -69.95 -34.40 -14.38
CA LYS A 513 -71.26 -33.71 -14.23
C LYS A 513 -71.80 -33.08 -15.53
N PRO A 514 -71.09 -32.17 -16.24
CA PRO A 514 -71.55 -31.65 -17.52
C PRO A 514 -71.70 -32.78 -18.56
N LEU A 515 -70.70 -33.65 -18.72
CA LEU A 515 -70.77 -34.72 -19.71
C LEU A 515 -71.95 -35.69 -19.48
N TYR A 516 -72.24 -36.07 -18.22
CA TYR A 516 -73.44 -36.86 -17.91
C TYR A 516 -74.72 -36.06 -18.09
N ARG A 517 -74.74 -34.74 -17.87
CA ARG A 517 -75.91 -33.90 -18.17
C ARG A 517 -76.23 -33.96 -19.66
N ASP A 518 -75.25 -33.67 -20.51
CA ASP A 518 -75.41 -33.66 -21.96
C ASP A 518 -75.82 -35.04 -22.50
N ILE A 519 -75.23 -36.13 -21.97
CA ILE A 519 -75.61 -37.51 -22.31
C ILE A 519 -77.04 -37.82 -21.87
N VAL A 520 -77.44 -37.47 -20.63
CA VAL A 520 -78.80 -37.71 -20.11
C VAL A 520 -79.83 -36.85 -20.84
N GLU A 521 -79.51 -35.61 -21.17
CA GLU A 521 -80.36 -34.72 -21.94
C GLU A 521 -80.53 -35.21 -23.39
N HIS A 522 -79.45 -35.67 -24.03
CA HIS A 522 -79.51 -36.29 -25.35
C HIS A 522 -80.32 -37.59 -25.35
N ILE A 523 -80.16 -38.45 -24.33
CA ILE A 523 -80.98 -39.66 -24.15
C ILE A 523 -82.46 -39.28 -23.96
N ASN A 524 -82.77 -38.30 -23.11
CA ASN A 524 -84.14 -37.83 -22.90
C ASN A 524 -84.77 -37.16 -24.15
N ALA A 525 -83.95 -36.52 -24.99
CA ALA A 525 -84.39 -35.91 -26.25
C ALA A 525 -84.60 -36.93 -27.38
N THR A 526 -83.82 -38.02 -27.40
CA THR A 526 -83.89 -39.09 -28.43
C THR A 526 -84.82 -40.24 -28.06
N LEU A 527 -85.13 -40.43 -26.76
CA LEU A 527 -86.16 -41.37 -26.31
C LEU A 527 -87.52 -41.02 -26.92
N PRO A 528 -88.23 -41.99 -27.56
CA PRO A 528 -89.55 -41.73 -28.11
C PRO A 528 -90.52 -41.21 -27.05
N LYS A 529 -91.07 -40.01 -27.26
CA LYS A 529 -91.97 -39.30 -26.32
C LYS A 529 -93.24 -40.07 -25.92
N GLY A 530 -93.49 -41.22 -26.54
CA GLY A 530 -94.49 -42.20 -26.12
C GLY A 530 -94.14 -42.98 -24.84
N ILE A 531 -92.86 -43.28 -24.58
CA ILE A 531 -92.48 -44.20 -23.48
C ILE A 531 -92.85 -43.64 -22.10
N PRO A 532 -92.53 -42.38 -21.72
CA PRO A 532 -92.95 -41.82 -20.43
C PRO A 532 -94.48 -41.76 -20.30
N ARG A 533 -95.20 -41.48 -21.39
CA ARG A 533 -96.67 -41.51 -21.43
C ARG A 533 -97.25 -42.92 -21.29
N GLN A 534 -96.61 -43.94 -21.87
CA GLN A 534 -97.00 -45.34 -21.72
C GLN A 534 -96.78 -45.83 -20.29
N VAL A 535 -95.67 -45.44 -19.65
CA VAL A 535 -95.42 -45.73 -18.22
C VAL A 535 -96.47 -45.05 -17.35
N SER A 536 -96.76 -43.74 -17.55
CA SER A 536 -97.83 -43.05 -16.83
C SER A 536 -99.18 -43.76 -17.00
N ALA A 537 -99.60 -44.02 -18.24
CA ALA A 537 -100.88 -44.67 -18.52
C ALA A 537 -100.97 -46.12 -18.01
N LEU A 538 -99.84 -46.81 -17.78
CA LEU A 538 -99.81 -48.09 -17.08
C LEU A 538 -99.95 -47.90 -15.57
N THR A 539 -99.25 -46.94 -14.96
CA THR A 539 -99.43 -46.56 -13.54
C THR A 539 -100.87 -46.16 -13.25
N ASP A 540 -101.46 -45.28 -14.09
CA ASP A 540 -102.85 -44.83 -13.96
C ASP A 540 -103.84 -46.01 -14.02
N ARG A 541 -103.60 -46.98 -14.92
CA ARG A 541 -104.41 -48.21 -15.00
C ARG A 541 -104.20 -49.14 -13.81
N ILE A 542 -102.99 -49.24 -13.25
CA ILE A 542 -102.71 -50.01 -12.03
C ILE A 542 -103.45 -49.37 -10.85
N SER A 543 -103.33 -48.07 -10.64
CA SER A 543 -104.05 -47.35 -9.57
C SER A 543 -105.58 -47.43 -9.72
N ALA A 544 -106.11 -47.43 -10.95
CA ALA A 544 -107.52 -47.67 -11.20
C ALA A 544 -107.96 -49.11 -10.80
N LEU A 545 -107.16 -50.12 -11.13
CA LEU A 545 -107.42 -51.52 -10.75
C LEU A 545 -107.29 -51.74 -9.24
N GLU A 546 -106.33 -51.10 -8.58
CA GLU A 546 -106.21 -51.10 -7.12
C GLU A 546 -107.40 -50.40 -6.45
N GLY A 547 -107.90 -49.32 -7.05
CA GLY A 547 -109.13 -48.63 -6.63
C GLY A 547 -110.37 -49.52 -6.74
N MET A 548 -110.55 -50.20 -7.89
CA MET A 548 -111.64 -51.17 -8.09
C MET A 548 -111.57 -52.32 -7.08
N ARG A 549 -110.38 -52.90 -6.87
CA ARG A 549 -110.20 -54.00 -5.90
C ARG A 549 -110.62 -53.58 -4.48
N ARG A 550 -110.23 -52.38 -4.04
CA ARG A 550 -110.67 -51.82 -2.75
C ARG A 550 -112.18 -51.61 -2.68
N GLN A 551 -112.85 -51.34 -3.81
CA GLN A 551 -114.30 -51.21 -3.88
C GLN A 551 -115.03 -52.57 -3.83
N ASP A 552 -114.47 -53.64 -4.39
CA ASP A 552 -115.00 -55.00 -4.24
C ASP A 552 -114.81 -55.53 -2.80
N ASP A 553 -113.64 -55.31 -2.20
CA ASP A 553 -113.41 -55.56 -0.76
C ASP A 553 -114.42 -54.77 0.11
N GLU A 554 -114.77 -53.54 -0.30
CA GLU A 554 -115.83 -52.73 0.32
C GLU A 554 -117.27 -53.21 0.04
N ALA A 555 -117.52 -53.90 -1.06
CA ALA A 555 -118.83 -54.47 -1.39
C ALA A 555 -119.09 -55.77 -0.61
N GLU A 556 -118.06 -56.58 -0.36
CA GLU A 556 -118.21 -57.84 0.38
C GLU A 556 -118.56 -57.65 1.86
N TRP A 557 -117.90 -56.74 2.59
CA TRP A 557 -118.21 -56.58 4.04
C TRP A 557 -119.65 -56.08 4.27
N ARG A 558 -120.19 -55.29 3.33
CA ARG A 558 -121.57 -54.80 3.36
C ARG A 558 -122.57 -55.95 3.15
N LYS A 559 -122.28 -56.89 2.24
CA LYS A 559 -123.09 -58.12 2.05
C LYS A 559 -123.05 -59.02 3.29
N ARG A 560 -121.88 -59.24 3.88
CA ARG A 560 -121.72 -60.08 5.09
C ARG A 560 -122.47 -59.54 6.32
N LYS A 561 -122.77 -58.23 6.37
CA LYS A 561 -123.58 -57.60 7.44
C LYS A 561 -125.10 -57.79 7.30
N LEU A 562 -125.59 -58.28 6.16
CA LEU A 562 -127.03 -58.45 5.89
C LEU A 562 -127.52 -59.91 6.03
N GLN A 563 -126.66 -60.84 6.41
CA GLN A 563 -127.00 -62.25 6.67
C GLN A 563 -126.94 -62.62 8.16
N HIS A 564 -127.11 -61.64 9.06
CA HIS A 564 -126.97 -61.85 10.51
C HIS A 564 -128.02 -61.13 11.37
N ASN A 565 -129.20 -60.90 10.78
CA ASN A 565 -130.47 -60.56 11.43
C ASN A 565 -131.55 -61.53 10.93
#